data_AF-A0A7V5H2I5-F1
#
_entry.id   AF-A0A7V5H2I5-F1
#
_cell.length_a   1.000
_cell.length_b   1.000
_cell.length_c   1.000
_cell.angle_alpha   90.00
_cell.angle_beta   90.00
_cell.angle_gamma   90.00
#
_symmetry.space_group_name_H-M   'P 1'
#
loop_
_entity.id
_entity.type
_entity.pdbx_description
1 polymer ?
#
loop_
_entity_poly.entity_id
_entity_poly.type
_entity_poly.pdbx_seq_one_letter_code
_entity_poly.pdbx_strand_id
1 'polypeptide(L)'
;ERQKAPFKDLFDFLQRTRAGEKEARHLIKVGALNALLPNEPKLLLMNEIYFKNKKRATLSAFLSADVELPSYNRFQKISNELELLDFAVTDHPLTLYEDQIAQIKPVSSLELEQHKNRRVTFVGWLVTMRRVETKNKTMMKFITLEDREGLVEAVLFDKAYKKYGHLFKGYGPYVVKGRVQSRLPGEANLIVDEVQVLQLEKEKLETESLALAERAENRRNFLFFGIDSSALFCVIMLYLHETKNNLSRNSQNFAEIFFIFFN
;
A
#
# COMPACT_ATOMS: atom_id res chain seq x y z
N GLU A 1 -29.07 -4.65 3.96
CA GLU A 1 -28.96 -5.67 2.89
C GLU A 1 -28.37 -7.01 3.32
N ARG A 2 -27.13 -7.09 3.83
CA ARG A 2 -26.50 -8.38 4.20
C ARG A 2 -27.27 -9.21 5.25
N GLN A 3 -27.96 -8.56 6.19
CA GLN A 3 -28.82 -9.25 7.18
C GLN A 3 -30.00 -10.00 6.55
N LYS A 4 -30.45 -9.61 5.34
CA LYS A 4 -31.56 -10.29 4.65
C LYS A 4 -31.11 -11.63 4.05
N ALA A 5 -29.92 -11.63 3.45
CA ALA A 5 -29.26 -12.81 2.89
C ALA A 5 -27.79 -12.48 2.57
N PRO A 6 -26.87 -13.47 2.59
CA PRO A 6 -25.53 -13.32 2.04
C PRO A 6 -25.56 -12.83 0.58
N PHE A 7 -24.50 -12.15 0.15
CA PHE A 7 -24.33 -11.78 -1.25
C PHE A 7 -23.77 -12.97 -2.03
N LYS A 8 -24.30 -13.20 -3.24
CA LYS A 8 -23.89 -14.36 -4.07
C LYS A 8 -22.62 -14.08 -4.86
N ASP A 9 -22.56 -12.91 -5.48
CA ASP A 9 -21.46 -12.44 -6.31
C ASP A 9 -21.40 -10.91 -6.30
N LEU A 10 -20.44 -10.34 -7.03
CA LEU A 10 -20.27 -8.89 -7.14
C LEU A 10 -21.52 -8.19 -7.70
N PHE A 11 -22.20 -8.79 -8.68
CA PHE A 11 -23.34 -8.14 -9.33
C PHE A 11 -24.57 -8.13 -8.43
N ASP A 12 -24.82 -9.21 -7.68
CA ASP A 12 -25.85 -9.27 -6.63
C ASP A 12 -25.60 -8.20 -5.56
N PHE A 13 -24.34 -8.05 -5.13
CA PHE A 13 -23.94 -6.97 -4.22
C PHE A 13 -24.24 -5.58 -4.80
N LEU A 14 -23.80 -5.29 -6.03
CA LEU A 14 -23.99 -3.98 -6.67
C LEU A 14 -25.47 -3.65 -6.90
N GLN A 15 -26.28 -4.62 -7.30
CA GLN A 15 -27.71 -4.42 -7.55
C GLN A 15 -28.49 -4.19 -6.24
N ARG A 16 -28.23 -4.98 -5.20
CA ARG A 16 -28.95 -4.89 -3.91
C ARG A 16 -28.57 -3.65 -3.12
N THR A 17 -27.29 -3.29 -3.11
CA THR A 17 -26.79 -2.13 -2.34
C THR A 17 -26.89 -0.82 -3.11
N ARG A 18 -26.96 -0.88 -4.45
CA ARG A 18 -26.85 0.28 -5.34
C ARG A 18 -25.55 1.09 -5.15
N ALA A 19 -24.48 0.43 -4.69
CA ALA A 19 -23.17 1.05 -4.58
C ALA A 19 -22.73 1.65 -5.92
N GLY A 20 -22.07 2.81 -5.87
CA GLY A 20 -21.48 3.44 -7.04
C GLY A 20 -20.14 2.80 -7.42
N GLU A 21 -19.62 3.21 -8.57
CA GLU A 21 -18.41 2.62 -9.15
C GLU A 21 -17.18 2.83 -8.26
N LYS A 22 -17.03 4.04 -7.71
CA LYS A 22 -15.89 4.41 -6.86
C LYS A 22 -15.97 3.72 -5.50
N GLU A 23 -17.15 3.67 -4.89
CA GLU A 23 -17.37 3.01 -3.61
C GLU A 23 -17.06 1.51 -3.73
N ALA A 24 -17.58 0.86 -4.77
CA ALA A 24 -17.30 -0.55 -5.04
C ALA A 24 -15.80 -0.78 -5.29
N ARG A 25 -15.14 0.09 -6.07
CA ARG A 25 -13.70 0.03 -6.33
C ARG A 25 -12.88 0.07 -5.04
N HIS A 26 -13.19 0.98 -4.12
CA HIS A 26 -12.48 1.07 -2.84
C HIS A 26 -12.69 -0.18 -1.99
N LEU A 27 -13.94 -0.68 -1.91
CA LEU A 27 -14.25 -1.93 -1.19
C LEU A 27 -13.50 -3.13 -1.76
N ILE A 28 -13.32 -3.21 -3.08
CA ILE A 28 -12.54 -4.27 -3.72
C ILE A 28 -11.05 -4.11 -3.37
N LYS A 29 -10.50 -2.90 -3.50
CA LYS A 29 -9.07 -2.63 -3.26
C LYS A 29 -8.62 -2.95 -1.84
N VAL A 30 -9.47 -2.70 -0.84
CA VAL A 30 -9.21 -3.05 0.57
C VAL A 30 -9.60 -4.50 0.91
N GLY A 31 -9.95 -5.31 -0.09
CA GLY A 31 -10.28 -6.73 0.08
C GLY A 31 -11.63 -7.03 0.75
N ALA A 32 -12.49 -6.03 0.98
CA ALA A 32 -13.77 -6.22 1.65
C ALA A 32 -14.75 -7.15 0.89
N LEU A 33 -14.54 -7.31 -0.43
CA LEU A 33 -15.35 -8.18 -1.29
C LEU A 33 -14.66 -9.53 -1.62
N ASN A 34 -13.53 -9.85 -1.00
CA ASN A 34 -12.77 -11.08 -1.27
C ASN A 34 -13.54 -12.37 -0.95
N ALA A 35 -14.55 -12.30 -0.08
CA ALA A 35 -15.45 -13.42 0.20
C ALA A 35 -16.34 -13.81 -1.00
N LEU A 36 -16.56 -12.89 -1.96
CA LEU A 36 -17.31 -13.14 -3.19
C LEU A 36 -16.42 -13.77 -4.26
N LEU A 37 -15.18 -13.29 -4.35
CA LEU A 37 -14.15 -13.80 -5.24
C LEU A 37 -12.78 -13.33 -4.70
N PRO A 38 -11.87 -14.22 -4.30
CA PRO A 38 -10.57 -13.85 -3.72
C PRO A 38 -9.55 -13.42 -4.80
N ASN A 39 -9.93 -12.46 -5.63
CA ASN A 39 -9.11 -11.92 -6.71
C ASN A 39 -9.52 -10.47 -7.00
N GLU A 40 -8.80 -9.53 -6.37
CA GLU A 40 -9.09 -8.11 -6.43
C GLU A 40 -9.03 -7.55 -7.86
N PRO A 41 -8.00 -7.86 -8.69
CA PRO A 41 -7.97 -7.42 -10.09
C PRO A 41 -9.16 -7.91 -10.92
N LYS A 42 -9.56 -9.17 -10.76
CA LYS A 42 -10.74 -9.71 -11.47
C LYS A 42 -12.02 -9.02 -11.01
N LEU A 43 -12.18 -8.77 -9.72
CA LEU A 43 -13.32 -8.00 -9.20
C LEU A 43 -13.35 -6.56 -9.73
N LEU A 44 -12.18 -5.89 -9.81
CA LEU A 44 -12.08 -4.54 -10.37
C LEU A 44 -12.46 -4.52 -11.85
N LEU A 45 -12.00 -5.49 -12.64
CA LEU A 45 -12.40 -5.65 -14.03
C LEU A 45 -13.92 -5.86 -14.16
N MET A 46 -14.49 -6.77 -13.36
CA MET A 46 -15.94 -7.03 -13.37
C MET A 46 -16.73 -5.76 -13.01
N ASN A 47 -16.27 -4.99 -12.03
CA ASN A 47 -16.86 -3.70 -11.64
C ASN A 47 -16.87 -2.72 -12.81
N GLU A 48 -15.74 -2.54 -13.48
CA GLU A 48 -15.59 -1.64 -14.63
C GLU A 48 -16.48 -2.01 -15.80
N ILE A 49 -16.49 -3.30 -16.17
CA ILE A 49 -17.35 -3.82 -17.24
C ILE A 49 -18.82 -3.57 -16.89
N TYR A 50 -19.23 -3.77 -15.63
CA TYR A 50 -20.60 -3.54 -15.19
C TYR A 50 -21.04 -2.08 -15.34
N PHE A 51 -20.24 -1.13 -14.87
CA PHE A 51 -20.60 0.29 -14.94
C PHE A 51 -20.56 0.82 -16.38
N LYS A 52 -19.61 0.37 -17.22
CA LYS A 52 -19.55 0.73 -18.64
C LYS A 52 -20.72 0.15 -19.46
N ASN A 53 -21.20 -1.04 -19.12
CA ASN A 53 -22.28 -1.72 -19.82
C ASN A 53 -23.68 -1.45 -19.23
N LYS A 54 -23.94 -0.22 -18.79
CA LYS A 54 -25.24 0.22 -18.25
C LYS A 54 -25.77 -0.70 -17.14
N LYS A 55 -24.89 -1.23 -16.29
CA LYS A 55 -25.25 -2.07 -15.13
C LYS A 55 -25.95 -3.40 -15.50
N ARG A 56 -25.68 -3.94 -16.70
CA ARG A 56 -26.20 -5.24 -17.17
C ARG A 56 -25.36 -6.41 -16.64
N ALA A 57 -25.82 -7.07 -15.59
CA ALA A 57 -25.09 -8.16 -14.92
C ALA A 57 -24.76 -9.34 -15.85
N THR A 58 -25.73 -9.90 -16.58
CA THR A 58 -25.52 -11.07 -17.45
C THR A 58 -24.47 -10.83 -18.54
N LEU A 59 -24.54 -9.68 -19.21
CA LEU A 59 -23.56 -9.29 -20.22
C LEU A 59 -22.17 -9.11 -19.59
N SER A 60 -22.10 -8.50 -18.41
CA SER A 60 -20.83 -8.24 -17.72
C SER A 60 -20.18 -9.54 -17.23
N ALA A 61 -20.99 -10.46 -16.71
CA ALA A 61 -20.54 -11.80 -16.34
C ALA A 61 -19.95 -12.53 -17.54
N PHE A 62 -20.66 -12.53 -18.69
CA PHE A 62 -20.20 -13.15 -19.93
C PHE A 62 -18.85 -12.57 -20.40
N LEU A 63 -18.72 -11.25 -20.47
CA LEU A 63 -17.50 -10.57 -20.92
C LEU A 63 -16.29 -10.77 -19.99
N SER A 64 -16.51 -11.20 -18.74
CA SER A 64 -15.46 -11.36 -17.74
C SER A 64 -15.13 -12.82 -17.40
N ALA A 65 -15.89 -13.78 -17.93
CA ALA A 65 -15.82 -15.19 -17.54
C ALA A 65 -14.41 -15.77 -17.72
N ASP A 66 -13.85 -15.60 -18.92
CA ASP A 66 -12.60 -16.25 -19.36
C ASP A 66 -11.34 -15.42 -19.08
N VAL A 67 -11.46 -14.30 -18.36
CA VAL A 67 -10.31 -13.47 -18.01
C VAL A 67 -9.69 -13.97 -16.70
N GLU A 68 -8.43 -14.40 -16.78
CA GLU A 68 -7.60 -14.74 -15.63
C GLU A 68 -6.62 -13.59 -15.36
N LEU A 69 -6.65 -13.07 -14.13
CA LEU A 69 -5.68 -12.09 -13.64
C LEU A 69 -5.05 -12.64 -12.36
N PRO A 70 -3.76 -12.43 -12.11
CA PRO A 70 -3.18 -12.82 -10.83
C PRO A 70 -3.81 -11.98 -9.71
N SER A 71 -4.08 -12.59 -8.56
CA SER A 71 -4.49 -11.85 -7.37
C SER A 71 -3.38 -10.92 -6.89
N TYR A 72 -3.75 -9.87 -6.14
CA TYR A 72 -2.75 -8.96 -5.60
C TYR A 72 -1.79 -9.66 -4.64
N ASN A 73 -0.50 -9.34 -4.76
CA ASN A 73 0.50 -9.77 -3.80
C ASN A 73 0.40 -8.97 -2.50
N ARG A 74 1.12 -9.40 -1.44
CA ARG A 74 1.09 -8.75 -0.11
C ARG A 74 1.43 -7.26 -0.18
N PHE A 75 2.39 -6.88 -1.03
CA PHE A 75 2.78 -5.48 -1.22
C PHE A 75 1.62 -4.63 -1.76
N GLN A 76 0.95 -5.10 -2.81
CA GLN A 76 -0.17 -4.40 -3.44
C GLN A 76 -1.35 -4.23 -2.48
N LYS A 77 -1.67 -5.27 -1.69
CA LYS A 77 -2.76 -5.20 -0.70
C LYS A 77 -2.48 -4.15 0.37
N ILE A 78 -1.31 -4.22 1.02
CA ILE A 78 -0.91 -3.26 2.06
C ILE A 78 -0.84 -1.84 1.49
N SER A 79 -0.34 -1.67 0.26
CA SER A 79 -0.28 -0.35 -0.38
C SER A 79 -1.68 0.24 -0.59
N ASN A 80 -2.62 -0.55 -1.09
CA ASN A 80 -4.02 -0.13 -1.26
C ASN A 80 -4.70 0.18 0.07
N GLU A 81 -4.45 -0.63 1.11
CA GLU A 81 -4.99 -0.41 2.45
C GLU A 81 -4.46 0.90 3.05
N LEU A 82 -3.16 1.16 2.94
CA LEU A 82 -2.57 2.42 3.39
C LEU A 82 -3.10 3.62 2.62
N GLU A 83 -3.29 3.50 1.30
CA GLU A 83 -3.84 4.59 0.47
C GLU A 83 -5.31 4.92 0.83
N LEU A 84 -6.12 3.91 1.15
CA LEU A 84 -7.57 4.06 1.31
C LEU A 84 -8.04 4.14 2.76
N LEU A 85 -7.30 3.54 3.68
CA LEU A 85 -7.66 3.43 5.10
C LEU A 85 -6.70 4.18 6.02
N ASP A 86 -5.53 4.63 5.52
CA ASP A 86 -4.40 5.15 6.32
C ASP A 86 -3.77 4.13 7.30
N PHE A 87 -4.21 2.86 7.27
CA PHE A 87 -3.63 1.75 8.03
C PHE A 87 -3.71 0.45 7.25
N ALA A 88 -2.85 -0.50 7.59
CA ALA A 88 -2.80 -1.81 6.95
C ALA A 88 -3.47 -2.88 7.82
N VAL A 89 -4.29 -3.71 7.20
CA VAL A 89 -5.00 -4.84 7.81
C VAL A 89 -4.32 -6.15 7.45
N THR A 90 -3.83 -6.27 6.21
CA THR A 90 -3.16 -7.47 5.71
C THR A 90 -1.91 -7.77 6.54
N ASP A 91 -1.11 -6.74 6.85
CA ASP A 91 0.10 -6.90 7.66
C ASP A 91 0.67 -5.56 8.13
N HIS A 92 1.67 -5.61 9.01
CA HIS A 92 2.36 -4.39 9.46
C HIS A 92 3.03 -3.66 8.27
N PRO A 93 2.90 -2.33 8.12
CA PRO A 93 3.45 -1.59 6.98
C PRO A 93 4.98 -1.72 6.77
N LEU A 94 5.74 -1.96 7.84
CA LEU A 94 7.19 -2.22 7.74
C LEU A 94 7.54 -3.50 6.96
N THR A 95 6.57 -4.38 6.69
CA THR A 95 6.77 -5.57 5.84
C THR A 95 7.16 -5.21 4.41
N LEU A 96 6.78 -4.02 3.92
CA LEU A 96 7.18 -3.52 2.61
C LEU A 96 8.69 -3.19 2.53
N TYR A 97 9.37 -3.12 3.68
CA TYR A 97 10.78 -2.71 3.80
C TYR A 97 11.66 -3.82 4.39
N GLU A 98 11.21 -5.08 4.39
CA GLU A 98 11.90 -6.21 5.04
C GLU A 98 13.38 -6.31 4.65
N ASP A 99 13.70 -6.21 3.36
CA ASP A 99 15.07 -6.34 2.86
C ASP A 99 15.97 -5.21 3.39
N GLN A 100 15.49 -3.96 3.36
CA GLN A 100 16.23 -2.81 3.89
C GLN A 100 16.41 -2.90 5.40
N ILE A 101 15.35 -3.31 6.12
CA ILE A 101 15.38 -3.49 7.57
C ILE A 101 16.39 -4.58 7.97
N ALA A 102 16.43 -5.69 7.22
CA ALA A 102 17.37 -6.78 7.45
C ALA A 102 18.84 -6.33 7.31
N GLN A 103 19.12 -5.40 6.39
CA GLN A 103 20.45 -4.81 6.25
C GLN A 103 20.80 -3.85 7.40
N ILE A 104 19.83 -3.10 7.91
CA ILE A 104 20.01 -2.16 9.03
C ILE A 104 20.26 -2.88 10.35
N LYS A 105 19.62 -4.05 10.56
CA LYS A 105 19.65 -4.83 11.82
C LYS A 105 19.26 -3.99 13.04
N PRO A 106 18.03 -3.44 13.07
CA PRO A 106 17.58 -2.66 14.22
C PRO A 106 17.35 -3.53 15.46
N VAL A 107 17.39 -2.88 16.62
CA VAL A 107 16.94 -3.46 17.89
C VAL A 107 15.41 -3.46 17.90
N SER A 108 14.79 -4.55 18.34
CA SER A 108 13.32 -4.63 18.50
C SER A 108 12.85 -3.83 19.71
N SER A 109 11.60 -3.35 19.69
CA SER A 109 10.94 -2.69 20.81
C SER A 109 10.99 -3.52 22.10
N LEU A 110 10.86 -4.86 22.00
CA LEU A 110 10.95 -5.79 23.14
C LEU A 110 12.35 -5.86 23.78
N GLU A 111 13.39 -5.59 23.00
CA GLU A 111 14.78 -5.71 23.45
C GLU A 111 15.33 -4.37 23.96
N LEU A 112 14.65 -3.25 23.69
CA LEU A 112 15.17 -1.91 23.98
C LEU A 112 15.64 -1.74 25.42
N GLU A 113 14.89 -2.25 26.40
CA GLU A 113 15.26 -2.12 27.82
C GLU A 113 16.62 -2.76 28.14
N GLN A 114 16.97 -3.86 27.47
CA GLN A 114 18.26 -4.55 27.62
C GLN A 114 19.43 -3.69 27.12
N HIS A 115 19.14 -2.70 26.27
CA HIS A 115 20.08 -1.72 25.75
C HIS A 115 20.09 -0.41 26.55
N LYS A 116 19.56 -0.39 27.78
CA LYS A 116 19.58 0.78 28.67
C LYS A 116 20.95 1.48 28.69
N ASN A 117 20.93 2.80 28.56
CA ASN A 117 22.10 3.68 28.50
C ASN A 117 23.02 3.48 27.28
N ARG A 118 22.71 2.56 26.35
CA ARG A 118 23.46 2.33 25.10
C ARG A 118 22.80 3.07 23.94
N ARG A 119 23.57 3.28 22.88
CA ARG A 119 23.05 3.75 21.59
C ARG A 119 22.59 2.57 20.75
N VAL A 120 21.45 2.73 20.08
CA VAL A 120 20.82 1.71 19.24
C VAL A 120 20.29 2.34 17.95
N THR A 121 20.06 1.49 16.96
CA THR A 121 19.24 1.82 15.79
C THR A 121 17.89 1.13 15.97
N PHE A 122 16.80 1.86 15.79
CA PHE A 122 15.44 1.35 15.79
C PHE A 122 14.77 1.74 14.47
N VAL A 123 13.97 0.84 13.91
CA VAL A 123 13.15 1.13 12.73
C VAL A 123 11.70 0.97 13.12
N GLY A 124 10.91 2.02 12.89
CA GLY A 124 9.50 2.01 13.26
C GLY A 124 8.63 2.81 12.32
N TRP A 125 7.35 2.47 12.29
CA TRP A 125 6.29 3.23 11.67
C TRP A 125 5.81 4.33 12.61
N LEU A 126 5.77 5.58 12.15
CA LEU A 126 5.25 6.68 12.94
C LEU A 126 3.75 6.52 13.17
N VAL A 127 3.34 6.49 14.43
CA VAL A 127 1.92 6.40 14.85
C VAL A 127 1.39 7.75 15.29
N THR A 128 2.21 8.55 15.99
CA THR A 128 1.80 9.91 16.38
C THR A 128 3.01 10.78 16.68
N MET A 129 2.81 12.10 16.62
CA MET A 129 3.82 13.07 17.00
C MET A 129 3.21 14.34 17.55
N ARG A 130 3.92 14.98 18.49
CA ARG A 130 3.58 16.31 19.00
C ARG A 130 4.81 17.18 19.16
N ARG A 131 4.67 18.46 18.81
CA ARG A 131 5.68 19.48 19.04
C ARG A 131 5.41 20.14 20.39
N VAL A 132 6.47 20.41 21.14
CA VAL A 132 6.39 21.06 22.45
C VAL A 132 7.44 22.14 22.52
N GLU A 133 7.04 23.34 22.94
CA GLU A 133 7.96 24.40 23.32
C GLU A 133 8.41 24.18 24.77
N THR A 134 9.73 24.19 24.99
CA THR A 134 10.29 24.06 26.33
C THR A 134 10.21 25.38 27.08
N LYS A 135 10.40 25.33 28.40
CA LYS A 135 10.50 26.54 29.25
C LYS A 135 11.58 27.52 28.78
N ASN A 136 12.60 27.04 28.09
CA ASN A 136 13.71 27.84 27.56
C ASN A 136 13.43 28.38 26.16
N LYS A 137 12.18 28.35 25.69
CA LYS A 137 11.75 28.76 24.35
C LYS A 137 12.46 28.01 23.20
N THR A 138 12.90 26.79 23.46
CA THR A 138 13.42 25.88 22.43
C THR A 138 12.35 24.86 22.06
N MET A 139 12.41 24.31 20.85
CA MET A 139 11.40 23.37 20.37
C MET A 139 11.91 21.93 20.50
N MET A 140 11.06 21.03 20.94
CA MET A 140 11.29 19.58 20.93
C MET A 140 10.10 18.85 20.30
N LYS A 141 10.31 17.60 19.91
CA LYS A 141 9.25 16.76 19.34
C LYS A 141 9.24 15.41 20.03
N PHE A 142 8.06 15.02 20.53
CA PHE A 142 7.79 13.64 20.94
C PHE A 142 7.17 12.90 19.77
N ILE A 143 7.61 11.67 19.55
CA ILE A 143 7.08 10.76 18.55
C ILE A 143 6.82 9.40 19.19
N THR A 144 5.83 8.68 18.66
CA THR A 144 5.63 7.27 18.97
C THR A 144 5.82 6.49 17.68
N LEU A 145 6.72 5.52 17.73
CA LEU A 145 7.03 4.63 16.63
C LEU A 145 6.57 3.21 16.97
N GLU A 146 6.13 2.47 15.97
CA GLU A 146 5.67 1.08 16.07
C GLU A 146 6.58 0.16 15.26
N ASP A 147 7.06 -0.92 15.86
CA ASP A 147 7.54 -2.08 15.11
C ASP A 147 6.53 -3.22 15.22
N ARG A 148 6.87 -4.41 14.72
CA ARG A 148 5.94 -5.56 14.73
C ARG A 148 5.60 -6.06 16.13
N GLU A 149 6.41 -5.70 17.12
CA GLU A 149 6.31 -6.24 18.47
C GLU A 149 5.70 -5.23 19.45
N GLY A 150 5.78 -3.93 19.17
CA GLY A 150 5.20 -2.92 20.03
C GLY A 150 5.55 -1.47 19.71
N LEU A 151 5.15 -0.62 20.66
CA LEU A 151 5.31 0.84 20.57
C LEU A 151 6.52 1.32 21.35
N VAL A 152 7.18 2.34 20.82
CA VAL A 152 8.35 2.99 21.42
C VAL A 152 8.14 4.50 21.41
N GLU A 153 8.20 5.10 22.59
CA GLU A 153 8.25 6.55 22.71
C GLU A 153 9.67 7.05 22.44
N ALA A 154 9.76 8.09 21.62
CA ALA A 154 11.03 8.72 21.29
C ALA A 154 10.94 10.25 21.33
N VAL A 155 12.06 10.88 21.66
CA VAL A 155 12.14 12.33 21.84
C VAL A 155 13.29 12.92 21.04
N LEU A 156 12.97 13.96 20.28
CA LEU A 156 13.93 14.83 19.60
C LEU A 156 14.05 16.12 20.39
N PHE A 157 15.16 16.29 21.12
CA PHE A 157 15.50 17.56 21.76
C PHE A 157 15.95 18.59 20.72
N ASP A 158 16.05 19.86 21.14
CA ASP A 158 16.28 21.04 20.28
C ASP A 158 17.28 20.83 19.12
N LYS A 159 18.46 20.28 19.40
CA LYS A 159 19.47 20.01 18.37
C LYS A 159 18.99 19.01 17.31
N ALA A 160 18.47 17.86 17.73
CA ALA A 160 17.93 16.84 16.84
C ALA A 160 16.67 17.32 16.12
N TYR A 161 15.80 18.06 16.83
CA TYR A 161 14.58 18.61 16.26
C TYR A 161 14.86 19.63 15.15
N LYS A 162 15.79 20.57 15.36
CA LYS A 162 16.20 21.54 14.33
C LYS A 162 16.73 20.85 13.07
N LYS A 163 17.48 19.76 13.24
CA LYS A 163 18.08 19.03 12.12
C LYS A 163 17.10 18.11 11.39
N TYR A 164 16.28 17.36 12.13
CA TYR A 164 15.50 16.24 11.59
C TYR A 164 13.98 16.40 11.72
N GLY A 165 13.50 17.38 12.48
CA GLY A 165 12.08 17.53 12.79
C GLY A 165 11.16 17.74 11.58
N HIS A 166 11.72 18.20 10.46
CA HIS A 166 11.05 18.42 9.17
C HIS A 166 10.86 17.13 8.35
N LEU A 167 11.56 16.04 8.69
CA LEU A 167 11.44 14.75 8.00
C LEU A 167 10.10 14.07 8.29
N PHE A 168 9.51 14.32 9.46
CA PHE A 168 8.22 13.78 9.85
C PHE A 168 7.08 14.57 9.20
N LYS A 169 6.70 14.15 7.98
CA LYS A 169 5.65 14.77 7.15
C LYS A 169 4.30 14.07 7.23
N GLY A 170 4.25 12.91 7.87
CA GLY A 170 3.07 12.07 8.01
C GLY A 170 3.45 10.70 8.57
N TYR A 171 2.48 9.81 8.65
CA TYR A 171 2.70 8.40 8.95
C TYR A 171 3.67 7.79 7.95
N GLY A 172 4.48 6.84 8.40
CA GLY A 172 5.48 6.23 7.55
C GLY A 172 6.67 5.66 8.31
N PRO A 173 7.62 5.05 7.59
CA PRO A 173 8.72 4.33 8.19
C PRO A 173 9.95 5.23 8.41
N TYR A 174 10.50 5.16 9.61
CA TYR A 174 11.67 5.94 10.00
C TYR A 174 12.74 5.04 10.63
N VAL A 175 13.99 5.25 10.22
CA VAL A 175 15.17 4.78 10.95
C VAL A 175 15.51 5.86 11.96
N VAL A 176 15.54 5.51 13.23
CA VAL A 176 15.98 6.41 14.29
C VAL A 176 17.19 5.82 15.01
N LYS A 177 18.22 6.63 15.21
CA LYS A 177 19.37 6.28 16.05
C LYS A 177 19.36 7.16 17.27
N GLY A 178 19.58 6.55 18.41
CA GLY A 178 19.47 7.27 19.67
C GLY A 178 19.94 6.47 20.85
N ARG A 179 19.92 7.11 22.01
CA ARG A 179 20.28 6.49 23.29
C ARG A 179 19.03 6.01 24.00
N VAL A 180 19.04 4.76 24.45
CA VAL A 180 17.94 4.22 25.26
C VAL A 180 18.01 4.80 26.68
N GLN A 181 16.89 5.33 27.15
CA GLN A 181 16.68 5.76 28.51
C GLN A 181 15.52 4.97 29.11
N SER A 182 15.79 4.30 30.22
CA SER A 182 14.79 3.60 31.04
C SER A 182 14.83 4.20 32.44
N ARG A 183 13.69 4.73 32.91
CA ARG A 183 13.56 5.32 34.25
C ARG A 183 12.94 4.32 35.22
N LEU A 184 11.91 3.62 34.77
CA LEU A 184 11.25 2.55 35.50
C LEU A 184 11.44 1.21 34.76
N PRO A 185 11.37 0.08 35.47
CA PRO A 185 11.33 -1.24 34.83
C PRO A 185 10.13 -1.35 33.89
N GLY A 186 10.34 -1.85 32.68
CA GLY A 186 9.31 -1.96 31.63
C GLY A 186 9.08 -0.69 30.80
N GLU A 187 9.81 0.39 31.07
CA GLU A 187 9.83 1.59 30.22
C GLU A 187 11.16 1.70 29.48
N ALA A 188 11.11 1.78 28.15
CA ALA A 188 12.28 2.04 27.32
C ALA A 188 11.97 3.13 26.28
N ASN A 189 12.47 4.33 26.54
CA ASN A 189 12.30 5.48 25.66
C ASN A 189 13.59 5.76 24.88
N LEU A 190 13.47 6.31 23.68
CA LEU A 190 14.62 6.65 22.85
C LEU A 190 14.87 8.16 22.80
N ILE A 191 16.06 8.57 23.23
CA ILE A 191 16.54 9.94 22.99
C ILE A 191 17.20 9.96 21.61
N VAL A 192 16.53 10.58 20.65
CA VAL A 192 16.89 10.52 19.22
C VAL A 192 18.01 11.50 18.90
N ASP A 193 19.04 10.97 18.24
CA ASP A 193 20.19 11.73 17.76
C ASP A 193 20.14 11.92 16.23
N GLU A 194 19.69 10.90 15.49
CA GLU A 194 19.61 10.91 14.03
C GLU A 194 18.29 10.28 13.55
N VAL A 195 17.77 10.81 12.44
CA VAL A 195 16.57 10.28 11.77
C VAL A 195 16.83 10.17 10.28
N GLN A 196 16.36 9.07 9.69
CA GLN A 196 16.28 8.88 8.25
C GLN A 196 14.89 8.33 7.90
N VAL A 197 14.38 8.67 6.71
CA VAL A 197 13.12 8.13 6.20
C VAL A 197 13.45 6.92 5.35
N LEU A 198 12.81 5.77 5.58
CA LEU A 198 12.94 4.65 4.64
C LEU A 198 12.12 4.96 3.38
N GLN A 199 12.75 4.79 2.23
CA GLN A 199 12.10 4.95 0.93
C GLN A 199 11.94 3.57 0.32
N LEU A 200 10.78 3.28 -0.28
CA LEU A 200 10.62 2.03 -1.02
C LEU A 200 11.54 2.05 -2.24
N GLU A 201 12.37 1.03 -2.37
CA GLU A 201 13.17 0.82 -3.58
C GLU A 201 12.22 0.45 -4.72
N LYS A 202 12.21 1.30 -5.76
CA LYS A 202 11.24 1.22 -6.86
C LYS A 202 11.46 0.04 -7.81
N GLU A 203 12.63 -0.61 -7.77
CA GLU A 203 13.01 -1.64 -8.74
C GLU A 203 12.06 -2.85 -8.76
N LYS A 204 11.40 -3.18 -7.63
CA LYS A 204 10.40 -4.26 -7.61
C LYS A 204 9.08 -3.92 -8.31
N LEU A 205 8.69 -2.64 -8.35
CA LEU A 205 7.44 -2.18 -8.98
C LEU A 205 7.48 -2.37 -10.51
N GLU A 206 8.67 -2.21 -11.11
CA GLU A 206 8.85 -2.27 -12.55
C GLU A 206 9.01 -3.72 -13.04
N THR A 207 9.80 -4.55 -12.35
CA THR A 207 10.07 -5.92 -12.79
C THR A 207 8.84 -6.84 -12.73
N GLU A 208 8.02 -6.76 -11.68
CA GLU A 208 6.81 -7.57 -11.58
C GLU A 208 5.73 -7.12 -12.57
N SER A 209 5.60 -5.81 -12.79
CA SER A 209 4.62 -5.25 -13.72
C SER A 209 4.98 -5.55 -15.19
N LEU A 210 6.26 -5.57 -15.53
CA LEU A 210 6.79 -5.87 -16.87
C LEU A 210 6.69 -7.37 -17.19
N ALA A 211 7.06 -8.23 -16.24
CA ALA A 211 6.94 -9.69 -16.39
C ALA A 211 5.49 -10.17 -16.57
N LEU A 212 4.53 -9.45 -15.98
CA LEU A 212 3.09 -9.70 -16.14
C LEU A 212 2.56 -9.24 -17.50
N ALA A 213 3.04 -8.10 -18.00
CA ALA A 213 2.71 -7.61 -19.33
C ALA A 213 3.25 -8.55 -20.42
N GLU A 214 4.49 -9.04 -20.30
CA GLU A 214 5.08 -10.01 -21.23
C GLU A 214 4.34 -11.37 -21.24
N ARG A 215 3.85 -11.82 -20.08
CA ARG A 215 3.04 -13.05 -19.98
C ARG A 215 1.64 -12.91 -20.61
N ALA A 216 1.04 -11.73 -20.52
CA ALA A 216 -0.23 -11.43 -21.18
C ALA A 216 -0.05 -11.36 -22.71
N GLU A 217 1.10 -10.87 -23.17
CA GLU A 217 1.46 -10.81 -24.58
C GLU A 217 1.72 -12.20 -25.20
N ASN A 218 2.41 -13.09 -24.48
CA ASN A 218 2.65 -14.47 -24.95
C ASN A 218 1.38 -15.35 -25.02
N ARG A 219 0.25 -14.92 -24.43
CA ARG A 219 -1.06 -15.58 -24.61
C ARG A 219 -1.86 -15.05 -25.82
N ARG A 220 -1.33 -14.10 -26.62
CA ARG A 220 -2.00 -13.55 -27.83
C ARG A 220 -2.22 -14.53 -28.98
N ASN A 221 -1.80 -15.79 -28.88
CA ASN A 221 -2.14 -16.81 -29.89
C ASN A 221 -3.63 -17.24 -29.91
N PHE A 222 -4.53 -16.52 -29.22
CA PHE A 222 -5.99 -16.72 -29.26
C PHE A 222 -6.77 -15.60 -29.97
N LEU A 223 -6.15 -14.87 -30.91
CA LEU A 223 -6.89 -14.11 -31.92
C LEU A 223 -7.51 -15.08 -32.95
N PHE A 224 -8.62 -15.73 -32.61
CA PHE A 224 -9.51 -16.34 -33.62
C PHE A 224 -11.02 -16.23 -33.32
N PHE A 225 -11.44 -15.56 -32.24
CA PHE A 225 -12.86 -15.49 -31.85
C PHE A 225 -13.46 -14.09 -31.72
N GLY A 226 -12.92 -13.09 -32.43
CA GLY A 226 -13.65 -11.83 -32.64
C GLY A 226 -14.06 -11.10 -31.35
N ILE A 227 -13.18 -11.07 -30.34
CA ILE A 227 -13.36 -10.18 -29.20
C ILE A 227 -13.06 -8.76 -29.68
N ASP A 228 -14.10 -7.94 -29.70
CA ASP A 228 -14.05 -6.54 -30.06
C ASP A 228 -12.92 -5.83 -29.28
N SER A 229 -12.07 -5.09 -30.01
CA SER A 229 -10.82 -4.47 -29.56
C SER A 229 -10.98 -3.60 -28.30
N SER A 230 -12.22 -3.24 -27.98
CA SER A 230 -12.63 -2.46 -26.82
C SER A 230 -12.43 -3.15 -25.46
N ALA A 231 -12.57 -4.48 -25.37
CA ALA A 231 -12.46 -5.20 -24.09
C ALA A 231 -11.00 -5.41 -23.67
N LEU A 232 -10.13 -5.77 -24.63
CA LEU A 232 -8.69 -5.89 -24.41
C LEU A 232 -8.09 -4.50 -24.13
N PHE A 233 -8.51 -3.48 -24.89
CA PHE A 233 -8.18 -2.09 -24.59
C PHE A 233 -8.64 -1.67 -23.19
N CYS A 234 -9.79 -2.15 -22.71
CA CYS A 234 -10.25 -1.89 -21.35
C CYS A 234 -9.33 -2.52 -20.30
N VAL A 235 -8.92 -3.78 -20.47
CA VAL A 235 -8.00 -4.47 -19.55
C VAL A 235 -6.63 -3.77 -19.51
N ILE A 236 -6.08 -3.43 -20.68
CA ILE A 236 -4.79 -2.72 -20.79
C ILE A 236 -4.91 -1.31 -20.22
N MET A 237 -5.98 -0.57 -20.51
CA MET A 237 -6.19 0.78 -19.99
C MET A 237 -6.48 0.79 -18.50
N LEU A 238 -7.11 -0.25 -17.93
CA LEU A 238 -7.28 -0.39 -16.48
C LEU A 238 -5.95 -0.67 -15.78
N TYR A 239 -5.14 -1.54 -16.35
CA TYR A 239 -3.78 -1.80 -15.88
C TYR A 239 -2.88 -0.56 -15.99
N LEU A 240 -2.93 0.14 -17.13
CA LEU A 240 -2.20 1.39 -17.36
C LEU A 240 -2.74 2.55 -16.51
N HIS A 241 -4.02 2.56 -16.14
CA HIS A 241 -4.61 3.59 -15.29
C HIS A 241 -4.28 3.37 -13.80
N GLU A 242 -4.33 2.13 -13.30
CA GLU A 242 -3.88 1.81 -11.94
C GLU A 242 -2.39 2.10 -11.74
N THR A 243 -1.56 1.83 -12.75
CA THR A 243 -0.13 2.20 -12.73
C THR A 243 0.05 3.73 -12.82
N LYS A 244 -0.70 4.44 -13.66
CA LYS A 244 -0.64 5.92 -13.75
C LYS A 244 -1.05 6.65 -12.47
N ASN A 245 -2.06 6.17 -11.74
CA ASN A 245 -2.48 6.83 -10.49
C ASN A 245 -1.44 6.70 -9.38
N ASN A 246 -0.58 5.66 -9.44
CA ASN A 246 0.56 5.48 -8.55
C ASN A 246 1.86 6.17 -9.04
N LEU A 247 1.87 6.73 -10.26
CA LEU A 247 3.06 7.30 -10.90
C LEU A 247 2.79 8.73 -11.37
N SER A 248 3.10 9.72 -10.54
CA SER A 248 3.12 11.11 -10.99
C SER A 248 4.21 11.33 -12.05
N ARG A 249 3.77 11.80 -13.23
CA ARG A 249 4.52 12.52 -14.29
C ARG A 249 5.90 11.96 -14.67
N ASN A 250 5.96 11.14 -15.73
CA ASN A 250 6.81 11.42 -16.88
C ASN A 250 6.34 10.65 -18.14
N SER A 251 6.24 11.37 -19.25
CA SER A 251 5.45 11.04 -20.44
C SER A 251 6.25 10.42 -21.59
N GLN A 252 7.36 9.73 -21.31
CA GLN A 252 8.21 9.19 -22.38
C GLN A 252 8.00 7.69 -22.67
N ASN A 253 7.59 6.87 -21.69
CA ASN A 253 7.34 5.44 -21.92
C ASN A 253 6.00 5.11 -22.59
N PHE A 254 5.12 6.10 -22.78
CA PHE A 254 3.81 5.87 -23.39
C PHE A 254 3.88 5.62 -24.89
N ALA A 255 4.82 6.23 -25.61
CA ALA A 255 4.92 6.09 -27.07
C ALA A 255 5.36 4.69 -27.49
N GLU A 256 6.27 4.06 -26.73
CA GLU A 256 6.77 2.71 -27.03
C GLU A 256 5.73 1.63 -26.72
N ILE A 257 5.00 1.76 -25.61
CA ILE A 257 3.88 0.86 -25.29
C ILE A 257 2.74 1.03 -26.29
N PHE A 258 2.48 2.24 -26.79
CA PHE A 258 1.46 2.48 -27.82
C PHE A 258 1.85 1.84 -29.17
N PHE A 259 3.14 1.80 -29.50
CA PHE A 259 3.64 1.24 -30.76
C PHE A 259 3.57 -0.29 -30.80
N ILE A 260 3.72 -0.96 -29.65
CA ILE A 260 3.66 -2.44 -29.52
C ILE A 260 2.21 -2.97 -29.65
N PHE A 261 1.19 -2.15 -29.39
CA PHE A 261 -0.21 -2.58 -29.38
C PHE A 261 -1.00 -2.24 -30.66
N PHE A 262 -0.46 -1.38 -31.54
CA PHE A 262 -1.19 -0.85 -32.71
C PHE A 262 -0.49 -1.08 -34.07
N ASN A 263 0.58 -1.89 -34.14
CA ASN A 263 1.14 -2.44 -35.39
C ASN A 263 1.25 -3.96 -35.31
#